data_AF-A0A2D4I223-F1
#
_entry.id   AF-A0A2D4I223-F1
#
_cell.length_a   1.000
_cell.length_b   1.000
_cell.length_c   1.000
_cell.angle_alpha   90.00
_cell.angle_beta   90.00
_cell.angle_gamma   90.00
#
_symmetry.space_group_name_H-M   'P 1'
#
loop_
_entity.id
_entity.type
_entity.pdbx_description
1 polymer ?
#
loop_
_entity_poly.entity_id
_entity_poly.type
_entity_poly.pdbx_seq_one_letter_code
_entity_poly.pdbx_strand_id
1 'polypeptide(L)'
;ILFLFFPQPGKESRLLPFLVVIRLIFIPLFMLCNVQPRKYLPVIFAHDAWYLTFMSLFSISNGYLASLCMCFGPKKVLSHEAETAGAIMAFFLSLGLALGAILSFPLRYAI
;
A
#
# COMPACT_ATOMS: atom_id res chain seq x y z
N ILE A 1 5.99 18.65 10.11
CA ILE A 1 4.95 19.58 9.60
C ILE A 1 3.70 18.84 9.11
N LEU A 2 3.77 17.82 8.23
CA LEU A 2 2.55 17.09 7.79
C LEU A 2 1.90 16.18 8.87
N PHE A 3 2.70 15.64 9.80
CA PHE A 3 2.24 14.78 10.90
C PHE A 3 1.43 15.51 11.99
N LEU A 4 1.43 16.84 11.97
CA LEU A 4 0.80 17.67 13.02
C LEU A 4 -0.70 17.95 12.73
N PHE A 5 -1.17 17.71 11.50
CA PHE A 5 -2.54 18.07 11.09
C PHE A 5 -3.52 16.89 11.11
N PHE A 6 -3.05 15.64 11.16
CA PHE A 6 -3.95 14.49 11.01
C PHE A 6 -4.34 13.88 12.36
N PRO A 7 -5.65 13.68 12.62
CA PRO A 7 -6.14 13.12 13.88
C PRO A 7 -5.48 11.76 14.12
N GLN A 8 -4.94 11.56 15.34
CA GLN A 8 -4.41 10.27 15.77
C GLN A 8 -5.50 9.22 15.56
N PRO A 9 -5.30 8.21 14.69
CA PRO A 9 -6.29 7.14 14.55
C PRO A 9 -6.38 6.44 15.91
N GLY A 10 -7.54 6.55 16.54
CA GLY A 10 -7.80 6.05 17.90
C GLY A 10 -7.37 4.59 18.05
N LYS A 11 -6.95 4.25 19.27
CA LYS A 11 -6.20 3.03 19.66
C LYS A 11 -6.80 1.70 19.17
N GLU A 12 -8.07 1.69 18.72
CA GLU A 12 -8.88 0.51 18.42
C GLU A 12 -9.44 0.43 16.98
N SER A 13 -8.92 1.26 16.07
CA SER A 13 -9.56 1.41 14.76
C SER A 13 -9.19 0.27 13.79
N ARG A 14 -10.12 -0.68 13.57
CA ARG A 14 -10.09 -1.67 12.44
C ARG A 14 -10.03 -1.00 11.05
N LEU A 15 -10.07 0.33 10.99
CA LEU A 15 -9.94 1.14 9.80
C LEU A 15 -8.58 0.99 9.11
N LEU A 16 -7.47 0.86 9.86
CA LEU A 16 -6.14 0.69 9.26
C LEU A 16 -6.04 -0.58 8.41
N PRO A 17 -6.35 -1.79 8.92
CA PRO A 17 -6.33 -2.99 8.10
C PRO A 17 -7.38 -2.95 6.99
N PHE A 18 -8.56 -2.37 7.23
CA PHE A 18 -9.59 -2.20 6.20
C PHE A 18 -9.09 -1.35 5.02
N LEU A 19 -8.44 -0.21 5.30
CA LEU A 19 -7.82 0.65 4.28
C LEU A 19 -6.66 -0.03 3.56
N VAL A 20 -5.94 -0.97 4.19
CA VAL A 20 -4.94 -1.79 3.50
C VAL A 20 -5.59 -2.77 2.54
N VAL A 21 -6.68 -3.43 2.95
CA VAL A 21 -7.41 -4.39 2.09
C VAL A 21 -8.06 -3.69 0.91
N ILE A 22 -8.68 -2.52 1.11
CA ILE A 22 -9.30 -1.77 0.02
C ILE A 22 -8.29 -1.42 -1.08
N ARG A 23 -7.01 -1.28 -0.74
CA ARG A 23 -5.95 -0.97 -1.71
C ARG A 23 -5.66 -2.12 -2.68
N LEU A 24 -6.04 -3.36 -2.35
CA LEU A 24 -5.94 -4.47 -3.30
C LEU A 24 -6.82 -4.24 -4.54
N ILE A 25 -7.86 -3.41 -4.45
CA ILE A 25 -8.69 -3.04 -5.61
C ILE A 25 -7.90 -2.25 -6.65
N PHE A 26 -6.82 -1.55 -6.27
CA PHE A 26 -6.00 -0.82 -7.24
C PHE A 26 -5.24 -1.76 -8.17
N ILE A 27 -4.97 -3.01 -7.77
CA ILE A 27 -4.27 -4.01 -8.60
C ILE A 27 -5.05 -4.32 -9.89
N PRO A 28 -6.32 -4.79 -9.84
CA PRO A 28 -7.11 -5.00 -11.05
C PRO A 28 -7.37 -3.69 -11.81
N LEU A 29 -7.53 -2.56 -11.11
CA LEU A 29 -7.67 -1.24 -11.76
C LEU A 29 -6.43 -0.90 -12.62
N PHE A 30 -5.22 -1.16 -12.11
CA PHE A 30 -3.97 -0.96 -12.88
C PHE A 30 -3.85 -1.96 -14.04
N MET A 31 -4.29 -3.21 -13.88
CA MET A 31 -4.31 -4.18 -14.99
C MET A 31 -5.26 -3.77 -16.13
N LEU A 32 -6.37 -3.09 -15.81
CA LEU A 32 -7.34 -2.56 -16.78
C LEU A 32 -6.91 -1.24 -17.45
N CYS A 33 -5.85 -0.59 -16.97
CA CYS A 33 -5.27 0.65 -17.53
C CYS A 33 -4.40 0.38 -18.77
N ASN A 34 -4.05 1.44 -19.51
CA ASN A 34 -3.22 1.62 -20.73
C ASN A 34 -1.94 0.75 -21.00
N VAL A 35 -1.63 -0.35 -20.30
CA VAL A 35 -0.33 -1.06 -20.39
C VAL A 35 -0.20 -1.96 -21.63
N GLN A 36 0.73 -1.66 -22.54
CA GLN A 36 1.11 -2.51 -23.67
C GLN A 36 2.43 -3.26 -23.40
N PRO A 37 2.70 -4.43 -24.02
CA PRO A 37 1.84 -5.25 -24.89
C PRO A 37 0.91 -6.18 -24.09
N ARG A 38 -0.32 -6.43 -24.58
CA ARG A 38 -1.34 -7.27 -23.91
C ARG A 38 -1.68 -8.51 -24.73
N LYS A 39 -2.06 -9.61 -24.07
CA LYS A 39 -2.56 -10.82 -24.77
C LYS A 39 -4.03 -11.15 -24.47
N TYR A 40 -4.56 -10.84 -23.29
CA TYR A 40 -5.85 -11.42 -22.85
C TYR A 40 -6.91 -10.45 -22.31
N LEU A 41 -6.60 -9.17 -22.03
CA LEU A 41 -7.55 -8.24 -21.37
C LEU A 41 -8.03 -7.07 -22.27
N PRO A 42 -9.33 -6.71 -22.25
CA PRO A 42 -9.88 -5.55 -22.96
C PRO A 42 -9.51 -4.21 -22.27
N VAL A 43 -9.23 -3.18 -23.07
CA VAL A 43 -8.89 -1.84 -22.58
C VAL A 43 -10.16 -1.06 -22.22
N ILE A 44 -10.42 -0.86 -20.92
CA ILE A 44 -11.53 -0.01 -20.44
C ILE A 44 -11.07 1.46 -20.34
N PHE A 45 -9.84 1.69 -19.88
CA PHE A 45 -9.27 3.04 -19.70
C PHE A 45 -8.13 3.28 -20.68
N ALA A 46 -8.45 3.84 -21.85
CA ALA A 46 -7.46 4.09 -22.91
C ALA A 46 -6.49 5.24 -22.60
N HIS A 47 -6.91 6.21 -21.76
CA HIS A 47 -6.14 7.42 -21.47
C HIS A 47 -5.20 7.24 -20.28
N ASP A 48 -3.92 7.56 -20.45
CA ASP A 48 -2.88 7.44 -19.40
C ASP A 48 -3.14 8.33 -18.16
N ALA A 49 -3.99 9.35 -18.31
CA ALA A 49 -4.40 10.22 -17.22
C ALA A 49 -5.09 9.44 -16.08
N TRP A 50 -5.83 8.38 -16.39
CA TRP A 50 -6.45 7.51 -15.39
C TRP A 50 -5.41 6.73 -14.60
N TYR A 51 -4.42 6.17 -15.30
CA TYR A 51 -3.30 5.47 -14.66
C TYR A 51 -2.54 6.40 -13.71
N LEU A 52 -2.20 7.62 -14.16
CA LEU A 52 -1.53 8.61 -13.31
C LEU A 52 -2.35 8.95 -12.07
N THR A 53 -3.66 9.18 -12.24
CA THR A 53 -4.56 9.53 -11.12
C THR A 53 -4.61 8.40 -10.09
N PHE A 54 -4.81 7.15 -10.51
CA PHE A 54 -4.84 6.01 -9.61
C PHE A 54 -3.48 5.75 -8.95
N MET A 55 -2.37 5.92 -9.69
CA MET A 55 -1.02 5.79 -9.14
C MET A 55 -0.73 6.84 -8.07
N SER A 56 -1.11 8.11 -8.30
CA SER A 56 -0.97 9.17 -7.32
C SER A 56 -1.77 8.87 -6.05
N LEU A 57 -3.04 8.49 -6.18
CA LEU A 57 -3.89 8.13 -5.05
C LEU A 57 -3.35 6.93 -4.26
N PHE A 58 -2.91 5.88 -4.96
CA PHE A 58 -2.31 4.69 -4.34
C PHE A 58 -1.01 5.03 -3.60
N SER A 59 -0.14 5.82 -4.21
CA SER A 59 1.16 6.21 -3.63
C SER A 59 0.98 7.07 -2.38
N ILE A 60 0.13 8.11 -2.45
CA ILE A 60 -0.17 8.99 -1.31
C ILE A 60 -0.77 8.17 -0.16
N SER A 61 -1.74 7.30 -0.45
CA SER A 61 -2.36 6.44 0.56
C SER A 61 -1.33 5.49 1.19
N ASN A 62 -0.45 4.88 0.39
CA ASN A 62 0.57 3.96 0.90
C ASN A 62 1.58 4.66 1.82
N GLY A 63 2.09 5.82 1.39
CA GLY A 63 3.04 6.61 2.18
C GLY A 63 2.44 7.06 3.51
N TYR A 64 1.18 7.49 3.49
CA TYR A 64 0.47 7.91 4.69
C TYR A 64 0.24 6.76 5.67
N LEU A 65 -0.34 5.64 5.21
CA LEU A 65 -0.59 4.47 6.06
C LEU A 65 0.71 3.83 6.60
N ALA A 66 1.75 3.71 5.77
CA ALA A 66 3.03 3.15 6.20
C ALA A 66 3.66 3.98 7.33
N SER A 67 3.64 5.30 7.17
CA SER A 67 4.18 6.22 8.17
C SER A 67 3.38 6.18 9.47
N LEU A 68 2.04 6.12 9.39
CA LEU A 68 1.19 5.93 10.57
C LEU A 68 1.51 4.61 11.29
N CYS A 69 1.58 3.50 10.55
CA CYS A 69 1.90 2.20 11.12
C CYS A 69 3.25 2.22 11.83
N MET A 70 4.31 2.71 11.19
CA MET A 70 5.66 2.75 11.79
C MET A 70 5.77 3.69 13.00
N CYS A 71 5.08 4.84 12.99
CA CYS A 71 5.13 5.77 14.12
C CYS A 71 4.25 5.38 15.31
N PHE A 72 3.09 4.75 15.08
CA PHE A 72 2.14 4.41 16.13
C PHE A 72 2.18 2.93 16.54
N GLY A 73 2.71 2.04 15.72
CA GLY A 73 2.84 0.61 16.02
C GLY A 73 3.66 0.33 17.28
N PRO A 74 4.90 0.82 17.39
CA PRO A 74 5.73 0.66 18.59
C PRO A 74 5.13 1.32 19.84
N LYS A 75 4.25 2.31 19.67
CA LYS A 75 3.55 2.99 20.78
C LYS A 75 2.38 2.17 21.35
N LYS A 76 1.99 1.06 20.70
CA LYS A 76 0.95 0.15 21.20
C LYS A 76 1.51 -0.92 22.15
N VAL A 77 2.82 -1.11 22.19
CA VAL A 77 3.49 -2.06 23.10
C VAL A 77 4.10 -1.32 24.30
N LEU A 78 4.58 -2.07 25.30
CA LEU A 78 5.33 -1.51 26.42
C LEU A 78 6.62 -0.84 25.91
N SER A 79 7.06 0.24 26.56
CA SER A 79 8.23 1.02 26.14
C SER A 79 9.51 0.19 25.98
N HIS A 80 9.66 -0.84 26.81
CA HIS A 80 10.76 -1.82 26.76
C HIS A 80 10.73 -2.68 25.48
N GLU A 81 9.56 -2.99 24.95
CA GLU A 81 9.36 -3.83 23.76
C GLU A 81 9.25 -3.01 22.47
N ALA A 82 9.21 -1.69 22.57
CA ALA A 82 8.96 -0.80 21.44
C ALA A 82 10.04 -0.89 20.36
N GLU A 83 11.31 -1.05 20.76
CA GLU A 83 12.43 -1.23 19.83
C GLU A 83 12.29 -2.53 19.03
N THR A 84 12.04 -3.65 19.71
CA THR A 84 11.81 -4.96 19.10
C THR A 84 10.59 -4.92 18.17
N ALA A 85 9.49 -4.30 18.61
CA ALA A 85 8.30 -4.14 17.77
C ALA A 85 8.60 -3.32 16.51
N GLY A 86 9.37 -2.23 16.61
CA GLY A 86 9.81 -1.44 15.46
C GLY A 86 10.64 -2.26 14.47
N ALA A 87 11.58 -3.09 14.97
CA ALA A 87 12.39 -3.97 14.14
C ALA A 87 11.54 -5.01 13.39
N ILE A 88 10.59 -5.66 14.08
CA ILE A 88 9.66 -6.62 13.47
C ILE A 88 8.83 -5.94 12.38
N MET A 89 8.33 -4.72 12.63
CA MET A 89 7.55 -3.98 11.65
C MET A 89 8.36 -3.64 10.38
N ALA A 90 9.63 -3.23 10.54
CA ALA A 90 10.52 -2.97 9.41
C ALA A 90 10.84 -4.24 8.61
N PHE A 91 11.01 -5.37 9.31
CA PHE A 91 11.18 -6.68 8.66
C PHE A 91 9.96 -7.06 7.81
N PHE A 92 8.75 -6.96 8.36
CA PHE A 92 7.53 -7.26 7.61
C PHE A 92 7.28 -6.30 6.45
N LEU A 93 7.65 -5.02 6.58
CA LEU A 93 7.61 -4.10 5.44
C LEU A 93 8.53 -4.57 4.32
N SER A 94 9.78 -4.92 4.67
CA SER A 94 10.78 -5.39 3.70
C SER A 94 10.37 -6.71 3.04
N LEU A 95 9.80 -7.64 3.82
CA LEU A 95 9.22 -8.88 3.32
C LEU A 95 8.07 -8.61 2.35
N GLY A 96 7.17 -7.68 2.67
CA GLY A 96 6.08 -7.28 1.80
C GLY A 96 6.57 -6.69 0.46
N LEU A 97 7.63 -5.89 0.50
CA LEU A 97 8.27 -5.36 -0.72
C LEU A 97 8.89 -6.49 -1.56
N ALA A 98 9.58 -7.43 -0.92
CA ALA A 98 10.18 -8.59 -1.60
C ALA A 98 9.11 -9.47 -2.25
N LEU A 99 8.04 -9.82 -1.52
CA LEU A 99 6.90 -10.58 -2.03
C LEU A 99 6.20 -9.82 -3.17
N GLY A 100 6.03 -8.51 -3.05
CA GLY A 100 5.46 -7.68 -4.12
C GLY A 100 6.31 -7.71 -5.40
N ALA A 101 7.65 -7.68 -5.28
CA ALA A 101 8.55 -7.82 -6.41
C ALA A 101 8.42 -9.19 -7.09
N ILE A 102 8.33 -10.27 -6.29
CA ILE A 102 8.14 -11.64 -6.80
C ILE A 102 6.78 -11.78 -7.50
N LEU A 103 5.70 -11.25 -6.92
CA LEU A 103 4.35 -11.28 -7.49
C LEU A 103 4.20 -10.44 -8.76
N SER A 104 5.08 -9.45 -8.97
CA SER A 104 5.08 -8.63 -10.19
C SER A 104 5.35 -9.46 -11.46
N PHE A 105 6.15 -10.53 -11.36
CA PHE A 105 6.46 -11.41 -12.48
C PHE A 105 5.24 -12.17 -13.05
N PRO A 106 4.47 -12.94 -12.25
CA PRO A 106 3.27 -13.61 -12.75
C PRO A 106 2.17 -12.62 -13.14
N LEU A 107 2.04 -11.48 -12.44
CA LEU A 107 1.10 -10.43 -12.84
C LEU A 107 1.42 -9.88 -14.24
N ARG A 108 2.69 -9.65 -14.53
CA ARG A 108 3.15 -9.24 -15.87
C ARG A 108 2.93 -10.32 -16.92
N TYR A 109 3.03 -11.58 -16.56
CA TYR A 109 2.73 -12.70 -17.47
C TYR A 109 1.22 -12.83 -17.75
N ALA A 110 0.37 -12.42 -16.81
CA ALA A 110 -1.09 -12.51 -16.91
C ALA A 110 -1.73 -11.38 -17.75
N ILE A 111 -1.04 -10.25 -17.95
CA ILE A 111 -1.47 -9.11 -18.79
C ILE A 111 -1.15 -9.39 -20.27
#